data_AF-A0A1A2Q253-F1
#
_entry.id   AF-A0A1A2Q253-F1
#
_cell.length_a   1.000
_cell.length_b   1.000
_cell.length_c   1.000
_cell.angle_alpha   90.00
_cell.angle_beta   90.00
_cell.angle_gamma   90.00
#
_symmetry.space_group_name_H-M   'P 1'
#
loop_
_entity.id
_entity.type
_entity.pdbx_description
1 polymer ?
#
loop_
_entity_poly.entity_id
_entity_poly.type
_entity_poly.pdbx_seq_one_letter_code
_entity_poly.pdbx_strand_id
1 'polypeptide(L)'
;MPPEPASPPPKSAPGWYPDPSGVGHGLQRYFDGLNWTSEYAFSTEPPRKNPQGKAALALAALGAMVLLAIVGKTWAFDHTKDATSSNSATAESSAPTEAPPSTPPPPKKPDGVTFTTAPGPNGDVVDARFAIRDNYTEQMIRDGARLDTIAILKYARATYPDASAVNVQGTFPMTDPYGNTSTQVAIDLTYSRATLNKINFDGISKTSIWEIRDSGTVLPAFQQ
;
A
#
# COMPACT_ATOMS: atom_id res chain seq x y z
N MET A 1 -67.06 8.60 -12.78
CA MET A 1 -66.02 7.76 -12.16
C MET A 1 -64.97 8.70 -11.58
N PRO A 2 -64.66 8.63 -10.27
CA PRO A 2 -63.49 9.33 -9.74
C PRO A 2 -62.20 8.66 -10.24
N PRO A 3 -61.11 9.40 -10.47
CA PRO A 3 -59.83 8.83 -10.87
C PRO A 3 -59.21 8.02 -9.73
N GLU A 4 -58.71 6.84 -10.07
CA GLU A 4 -57.98 5.93 -9.19
C GLU A 4 -56.67 6.60 -8.72
N PRO A 5 -56.32 6.58 -7.43
CA PRO A 5 -55.06 7.14 -6.96
C PRO A 5 -53.90 6.26 -7.48
N ALA A 6 -52.96 6.90 -8.17
CA ALA A 6 -51.75 6.26 -8.67
C ALA A 6 -50.97 5.60 -7.53
N SER A 7 -50.57 4.34 -7.74
CA SER A 7 -49.73 3.57 -6.81
C SER A 7 -48.47 4.37 -6.44
N PRO A 8 -48.06 4.42 -5.15
CA PRO A 8 -46.84 5.10 -4.77
C PRO A 8 -45.63 4.43 -5.43
N PRO A 9 -44.58 5.21 -5.78
CA PRO A 9 -43.38 4.65 -6.38
C PRO A 9 -42.74 3.62 -5.43
N PRO A 10 -42.09 2.56 -5.96
CA PRO A 10 -41.42 1.56 -5.13
C PRO A 10 -40.34 2.24 -4.29
N LYS A 11 -40.42 2.08 -2.96
CA LYS A 11 -39.37 2.52 -2.04
C LYS A 11 -38.12 1.69 -2.30
N SER A 12 -36.98 2.34 -2.53
CA SER A 12 -35.68 1.67 -2.60
C SER A 12 -35.43 0.91 -1.30
N ALA A 13 -35.03 -0.35 -1.41
CA ALA A 13 -34.63 -1.14 -0.25
C ALA A 13 -33.38 -0.54 0.40
N PRO A 14 -33.08 -0.82 1.68
CA PRO A 14 -31.81 -0.44 2.26
C PRO A 14 -30.65 -1.09 1.50
N GLY A 15 -29.59 -0.33 1.21
CA GLY A 15 -28.46 -0.84 0.44
C GLY A 15 -27.52 0.24 -0.06
N TRP A 16 -26.46 -0.20 -0.75
CA TRP A 16 -25.52 0.68 -1.41
C TRP A 16 -26.05 1.11 -2.78
N TYR A 17 -26.19 2.41 -2.98
CA TYR A 17 -26.65 2.96 -4.25
C TYR A 17 -25.63 3.95 -4.81
N PRO A 18 -25.50 4.02 -6.15
CA PRO A 18 -24.78 5.12 -6.78
C PRO A 18 -25.36 6.45 -6.28
N ASP A 19 -24.50 7.32 -5.76
CA ASP A 19 -24.97 8.58 -5.20
C ASP A 19 -25.64 9.42 -6.31
N PRO A 20 -26.91 9.84 -6.15
CA PRO A 20 -27.67 10.58 -7.17
C PRO A 20 -27.05 11.94 -7.54
N SER A 21 -26.07 12.42 -6.78
CA SER A 21 -25.32 13.65 -7.06
C SER A 21 -24.20 13.50 -8.11
N GLY A 22 -23.87 12.28 -8.55
CA GLY A 22 -23.03 12.04 -9.73
C GLY A 22 -21.55 12.44 -9.62
N VAL A 23 -21.04 12.74 -8.42
CA VAL A 23 -19.66 13.20 -8.21
C VAL A 23 -18.72 12.06 -7.83
N GLY A 24 -17.83 11.73 -8.76
CA GLY A 24 -16.48 11.21 -8.48
C GLY A 24 -16.36 9.69 -8.29
N HIS A 25 -15.66 9.07 -9.25
CA HIS A 25 -14.89 7.83 -9.05
C HIS A 25 -15.61 6.63 -8.41
N GLY A 26 -16.89 6.41 -8.73
CA GLY A 26 -17.57 5.18 -8.36
C GLY A 26 -18.03 5.11 -6.90
N LEU A 27 -18.05 6.21 -6.13
CA LEU A 27 -18.55 6.15 -4.76
C LEU A 27 -20.06 5.81 -4.70
N GLN A 28 -20.39 4.91 -3.78
CA GLN A 28 -21.74 4.53 -3.36
C GLN A 28 -21.98 5.08 -1.96
N ARG A 29 -23.22 5.45 -1.69
CA ARG A 29 -23.67 5.89 -0.37
C ARG A 29 -24.71 4.90 0.15
N TYR A 30 -24.69 4.61 1.45
CA TYR A 30 -25.67 3.67 2.01
C TYR A 30 -27.01 4.38 2.22
N PHE A 31 -28.08 3.79 1.71
CA PHE A 31 -29.47 4.21 1.94
C PHE A 31 -30.09 3.25 2.94
N ASP A 32 -30.69 3.75 4.03
CA ASP A 32 -31.26 2.92 5.10
C ASP A 32 -32.74 2.54 4.85
N GLY A 33 -33.29 2.89 3.68
CA GLY A 33 -34.70 2.72 3.31
C GLY A 33 -35.55 3.97 3.52
N LEU A 34 -35.05 4.96 4.27
CA LEU A 34 -35.74 6.23 4.53
C LEU A 34 -34.84 7.44 4.24
N ASN A 35 -33.55 7.37 4.59
CA ASN A 35 -32.55 8.42 4.43
C ASN A 35 -31.23 7.87 3.89
N TRP A 36 -30.45 8.75 3.28
CA TRP A 36 -29.05 8.47 2.97
C TRP A 36 -28.21 8.66 4.25
N THR A 37 -27.42 7.65 4.62
CA THR A 37 -26.53 7.73 5.80
C THR A 37 -25.25 8.47 5.47
N SER A 38 -24.38 8.74 6.44
CA SER A 38 -23.05 9.34 6.17
C SER A 38 -22.00 8.29 5.78
N GLU A 39 -22.41 7.06 5.46
CA GLU A 39 -21.51 5.96 5.10
C GLU A 39 -21.28 5.91 3.59
N TYR A 40 -20.00 5.79 3.21
CA TYR A 40 -19.55 5.76 1.82
C TYR A 40 -18.70 4.52 1.55
N ALA A 41 -18.85 3.96 0.35
CA ALA A 41 -18.06 2.85 -0.18
C ALA A 41 -17.71 3.12 -1.65
N PHE A 42 -16.76 2.39 -2.24
CA PHE A 42 -16.59 2.41 -3.70
C PHE A 42 -17.47 1.34 -4.36
N SER A 43 -17.87 1.58 -5.61
CA SER A 43 -18.69 0.66 -6.40
C SER A 43 -17.92 -0.61 -6.70
N THR A 44 -18.45 -1.74 -6.26
CA THR A 44 -17.91 -3.08 -6.54
C THR A 44 -18.37 -3.65 -7.88
N GLU A 45 -19.02 -2.85 -8.74
CA GLU A 45 -19.56 -3.35 -10.00
C GLU A 45 -18.40 -3.73 -10.94
N PRO A 46 -18.30 -5.00 -11.37
CA PRO A 46 -17.24 -5.43 -12.28
C PRO A 46 -17.32 -4.60 -13.56
N PRO A 47 -16.18 -4.27 -14.19
CA PRO A 47 -16.17 -3.44 -15.39
C PRO A 47 -17.14 -4.03 -16.41
N ARG A 48 -18.15 -3.25 -16.82
CA ARG A 48 -19.06 -3.66 -17.88
C ARG A 48 -18.22 -4.10 -19.07
N LYS A 49 -18.34 -5.38 -19.40
CA LYS A 49 -17.67 -6.03 -20.52
C LYS A 49 -18.15 -5.32 -21.79
N ASN A 50 -17.40 -4.34 -22.26
CA ASN A 50 -17.63 -3.76 -23.57
C ASN A 50 -17.53 -4.91 -24.61
N PRO A 51 -18.46 -5.02 -25.58
CA PRO A 51 -18.39 -6.07 -26.58
C PRO A 51 -17.13 -5.84 -27.42
N GLN A 52 -16.14 -6.71 -27.19
CA GLN A 52 -14.84 -6.71 -27.81
C GLN A 52 -14.98 -7.17 -29.27
N GLY A 53 -15.32 -6.23 -30.15
CA GLY A 53 -15.31 -6.40 -31.59
C GLY A 53 -14.09 -5.71 -32.21
N LYS A 54 -13.11 -6.52 -32.62
CA LYS A 54 -12.08 -6.20 -33.63
C LYS A 54 -11.01 -5.16 -33.24
N ALA A 55 -10.02 -5.59 -32.47
CA ALA A 55 -8.67 -5.01 -32.52
C ALA A 55 -7.59 -6.02 -32.07
N ALA A 56 -7.69 -7.26 -32.54
CA ALA A 56 -6.62 -8.25 -32.42
C ALA A 56 -5.86 -8.31 -33.76
N LEU A 57 -5.03 -7.29 -34.06
CA LEU A 57 -4.00 -7.34 -35.11
C LEU A 57 -3.17 -6.04 -35.12
N ALA A 58 -2.19 -5.87 -34.22
CA ALA A 58 -1.15 -4.81 -34.39
C ALA A 58 0.08 -4.88 -33.44
N LEU A 59 0.34 -5.95 -32.68
CA LEU A 59 1.51 -6.01 -31.77
C LEU A 59 2.35 -7.29 -31.89
N ALA A 60 2.33 -7.94 -33.06
CA ALA A 60 3.15 -9.13 -33.34
C ALA A 60 4.45 -8.84 -34.11
N ALA A 61 4.81 -7.58 -34.37
CA ALA A 61 5.95 -7.22 -35.24
C ALA A 61 7.22 -6.71 -34.51
N LEU A 62 7.21 -6.53 -33.18
CA LEU A 62 8.39 -6.04 -32.43
C LEU A 62 9.14 -7.11 -31.63
N GLY A 63 8.64 -8.35 -31.57
CA GLY A 63 9.30 -9.47 -30.87
C GLY A 63 10.39 -10.17 -31.69
N ALA A 64 10.38 -10.05 -33.01
CA ALA A 64 11.31 -10.78 -33.89
C ALA A 64 12.69 -10.10 -34.05
N MET A 65 12.87 -8.85 -33.60
CA MET A 65 14.13 -8.12 -33.81
C MET A 65 15.12 -8.19 -32.63
N VAL A 66 14.72 -8.75 -31.48
CA VAL A 66 15.61 -8.92 -30.31
C VAL A 66 16.27 -10.31 -30.29
N LEU A 67 15.68 -11.31 -30.96
CA LEU A 67 16.23 -12.68 -31.01
C LEU A 67 17.40 -12.85 -32.00
N LEU A 68 17.64 -11.91 -32.91
CA LEU A 68 18.76 -11.96 -33.86
C LEU A 68 20.08 -11.36 -33.31
N ALA A 69 20.07 -10.70 -32.16
CA ALA A 69 21.26 -10.08 -31.56
C ALA A 69 22.08 -11.03 -30.65
N ILE A 70 21.61 -12.26 -30.39
CA ILE A 70 22.25 -13.19 -29.43
C ILE A 70 23.22 -14.19 -30.11
N VAL A 71 23.27 -14.26 -31.44
CA VAL A 71 24.09 -15.27 -32.17
C VAL A 71 25.54 -14.82 -32.46
N GLY A 72 25.95 -13.62 -32.02
CA GLY A 72 27.16 -12.97 -32.55
C GLY A 72 28.46 -13.05 -31.76
N LYS A 73 28.59 -13.80 -30.66
CA LYS A 73 29.87 -13.87 -29.90
C LYS A 73 30.07 -15.20 -29.18
N THR A 74 30.59 -16.19 -29.92
CA THR A 74 31.17 -17.42 -29.37
C THR A 74 32.54 -17.63 -30.00
N TRP A 75 33.61 -17.30 -29.28
CA TRP A 75 34.99 -17.81 -29.41
C TRP A 75 35.64 -17.50 -28.05
N ALA A 76 36.35 -18.34 -27.32
CA ALA A 76 36.61 -19.77 -27.35
C ALA A 76 37.24 -20.10 -25.97
N PHE A 77 36.89 -21.27 -25.43
CA PHE A 77 37.66 -22.07 -24.46
C PHE A 77 39.07 -22.37 -25.04
N ASP A 78 40.19 -22.69 -24.36
CA ASP A 78 40.56 -23.22 -23.03
C ASP A 78 42.13 -23.14 -22.94
N HIS A 79 42.68 -23.50 -21.78
CA HIS A 79 43.91 -24.25 -21.50
C HIS A 79 45.02 -23.61 -20.64
N THR A 80 45.09 -24.13 -19.40
CA THR A 80 46.20 -24.94 -18.84
C THR A 80 47.46 -24.26 -18.24
N LYS A 81 47.53 -24.41 -16.90
CA LYS A 81 48.62 -24.86 -15.99
C LYS A 81 49.99 -24.16 -15.88
N ASP A 82 50.27 -23.89 -14.59
CA ASP A 82 51.47 -24.14 -13.77
C ASP A 82 52.83 -23.51 -14.11
N ALA A 83 53.34 -22.68 -13.18
CA ALA A 83 54.66 -22.79 -12.52
C ALA A 83 54.91 -21.52 -11.67
N THR A 84 54.79 -21.61 -10.34
CA THR A 84 55.93 -21.63 -9.39
C THR A 84 57.01 -20.57 -9.60
N SER A 85 57.07 -19.60 -8.69
CA SER A 85 58.33 -19.24 -8.02
C SER A 85 58.05 -18.64 -6.65
N SER A 86 58.63 -19.32 -5.67
CA SER A 86 58.70 -19.03 -4.25
C SER A 86 59.41 -17.71 -3.97
N ASN A 87 59.02 -17.07 -2.85
CA ASN A 87 60.01 -16.64 -1.86
C ASN A 87 59.34 -16.50 -0.49
N SER A 88 59.95 -17.16 0.50
CA SER A 88 59.60 -17.12 1.92
C SER A 88 60.26 -15.93 2.60
N ALA A 89 59.54 -15.26 3.50
CA ALA A 89 60.13 -14.66 4.70
C ALA A 89 59.06 -14.52 5.79
N THR A 90 59.22 -15.36 6.81
CA THR A 90 59.09 -15.08 8.24
C THR A 90 57.81 -14.44 8.79
N ALA A 91 57.16 -15.20 9.68
CA ALA A 91 56.01 -14.80 10.46
C ALA A 91 56.29 -13.60 11.38
N GLU A 92 55.38 -12.62 11.34
CA GLU A 92 55.17 -11.70 12.45
C GLU A 92 53.68 -11.73 12.79
N SER A 93 53.40 -12.34 13.95
CA SER A 93 52.08 -12.38 14.59
C SER A 93 51.65 -10.95 14.91
N SER A 94 50.72 -10.41 14.15
CA SER A 94 49.93 -9.24 14.56
C SER A 94 48.46 -9.61 14.46
N ALA A 95 47.79 -9.54 15.61
CA ALA A 95 46.37 -9.78 15.78
C ALA A 95 45.55 -9.01 14.72
N PRO A 96 44.45 -9.57 14.18
CA PRO A 96 43.49 -8.75 13.48
C PRO A 96 42.81 -7.87 14.52
N THR A 97 43.13 -6.58 14.51
CA THR A 97 42.26 -5.56 15.10
C THR A 97 40.88 -5.71 14.46
N GLU A 98 39.96 -6.24 15.24
CA GLU A 98 38.53 -6.24 14.97
C GLU A 98 38.11 -4.80 14.68
N ALA A 99 37.83 -4.51 13.40
CA ALA A 99 37.18 -3.27 13.03
C ALA A 99 35.81 -3.25 13.72
N PRO A 100 35.43 -2.15 14.40
CA PRO A 100 34.15 -2.09 15.08
C PRO A 100 33.02 -2.37 14.06
N PRO A 101 31.97 -3.09 14.45
CA PRO A 101 30.85 -3.37 13.55
C PRO A 101 30.30 -2.04 13.04
N SER A 102 30.40 -1.83 11.72
CA SER A 102 29.78 -0.68 11.06
C SER A 102 28.29 -0.70 11.37
N THR A 103 27.85 0.20 12.25
CA THR A 103 26.44 0.43 12.52
C THR A 103 25.73 0.64 11.17
N PRO A 104 24.68 -0.14 10.86
CA PRO A 104 23.93 0.06 9.63
C PRO A 104 23.48 1.52 9.52
N PRO A 105 23.41 2.10 8.30
CA PRO A 105 22.93 3.45 8.12
C PRO A 105 21.54 3.60 8.74
N PRO A 106 21.24 4.76 9.36
CA PRO A 106 19.95 4.98 9.99
C PRO A 106 18.81 4.77 8.97
N PRO A 107 17.68 4.18 9.41
CA PRO A 107 16.57 3.88 8.50
C PRO A 107 16.07 5.18 7.85
N LYS A 108 15.87 5.15 6.53
CA LYS A 108 15.34 6.30 5.79
C LYS A 108 13.90 6.56 6.23
N LYS A 109 13.62 7.78 6.70
CA LYS A 109 12.26 8.22 7.03
C LYS A 109 11.37 8.23 5.78
N PRO A 110 10.14 7.68 5.83
CA PRO A 110 9.18 7.78 4.73
C PRO A 110 8.78 9.24 4.45
N ASP A 111 8.70 9.58 3.17
CA ASP A 111 8.34 10.93 2.71
C ASP A 111 6.89 11.26 3.06
N GLY A 112 6.62 12.52 3.45
CA GLY A 112 5.26 12.99 3.76
C GLY A 112 4.65 12.45 5.05
N VAL A 113 5.43 11.75 5.89
CA VAL A 113 4.96 11.21 7.17
C VAL A 113 5.47 12.05 8.34
N THR A 114 4.57 12.40 9.24
CA THR A 114 4.87 13.04 10.53
C THR A 114 4.81 11.99 11.62
N PHE A 115 5.87 11.90 12.44
CA PHE A 115 5.94 11.03 13.61
C PHE A 115 5.96 11.88 14.87
N THR A 116 5.13 11.52 15.84
CA THR A 116 5.11 12.13 17.18
C THR A 116 5.03 11.03 18.22
N THR A 117 5.72 11.22 19.34
CA THR A 117 5.66 10.29 20.47
C THR A 117 4.77 10.88 21.56
N ALA A 118 3.83 10.07 22.07
CA ALA A 118 2.94 10.44 23.15
C ALA A 118 3.00 9.38 24.28
N PRO A 119 2.94 9.77 25.56
CA PRO A 119 2.85 8.79 26.65
C PRO A 119 1.56 7.97 26.57
N GLY A 120 1.68 6.65 26.61
CA GLY A 120 0.55 5.73 26.68
C GLY A 120 0.51 4.92 27.99
N PRO A 121 -0.60 4.22 28.28
CA PRO A 121 -0.77 3.47 29.52
C PRO A 121 0.26 2.33 29.70
N ASN A 122 0.83 1.83 28.59
CA ASN A 122 1.79 0.73 28.57
C ASN A 122 3.19 1.17 28.12
N GLY A 123 3.46 2.48 28.17
CA GLY A 123 4.67 3.11 27.64
C GLY A 123 4.36 4.01 26.43
N ASP A 124 5.41 4.59 25.86
CA ASP A 124 5.28 5.55 24.77
C ASP A 124 4.61 4.95 23.54
N VAL A 125 3.73 5.71 22.90
CA VAL A 125 3.05 5.36 21.65
C VAL A 125 3.57 6.31 20.57
N VAL A 126 3.86 5.76 19.40
CA VAL A 126 4.29 6.56 18.25
C VAL A 126 3.10 6.75 17.31
N ASP A 127 2.67 7.99 17.16
CA ASP A 127 1.66 8.37 16.16
C ASP A 127 2.36 8.74 14.85
N ALA A 128 2.04 8.02 13.79
CA ALA A 128 2.47 8.27 12.43
C ALA A 128 1.29 8.76 11.59
N ARG A 129 1.42 9.95 11.01
CA ARG A 129 0.37 10.61 10.22
C ARG A 129 0.85 10.87 8.80
N PHE A 130 0.04 10.52 7.81
CA PHE A 130 0.34 10.78 6.40
C PHE A 130 -0.92 11.10 5.59
N ALA A 131 -0.73 11.81 4.49
CA ALA A 131 -1.78 12.00 3.50
C ALA A 131 -1.72 10.86 2.49
N ILE A 132 -2.84 10.14 2.34
CA ILE A 132 -2.98 9.12 1.31
C ILE A 132 -3.02 9.84 -0.04
N ARG A 133 -2.13 9.40 -0.94
CA ARG A 133 -2.02 9.98 -2.27
C ARG A 133 -3.24 9.59 -3.10
N ASP A 134 -3.88 10.61 -3.67
CA ASP A 134 -4.88 10.44 -4.72
C ASP A 134 -4.15 10.06 -6.02
N ASN A 135 -4.42 8.85 -6.51
CA ASN A 135 -3.71 8.23 -7.61
C ASN A 135 -4.72 7.76 -8.67
N TYR A 136 -4.27 7.52 -9.90
CA TYR A 136 -5.14 7.36 -11.07
C TYR A 136 -6.27 6.32 -10.95
N THR A 137 -6.14 5.30 -10.11
CA THR A 137 -7.19 4.29 -9.88
C THR A 137 -7.34 3.99 -8.39
N GLU A 138 -8.54 3.59 -7.97
CA GLU A 138 -8.82 3.24 -6.56
C GLU A 138 -7.87 2.15 -6.03
N GLN A 139 -7.58 1.14 -6.86
CA GLN A 139 -6.67 0.07 -6.48
C GLN A 139 -5.27 0.61 -6.19
N MET A 140 -4.78 1.55 -7.01
CA MET A 140 -3.48 2.18 -6.78
C MET A 140 -3.45 3.07 -5.54
N ILE A 141 -4.58 3.71 -5.21
CA ILE A 141 -4.72 4.49 -3.96
C ILE A 141 -4.61 3.54 -2.76
N ARG A 142 -5.40 2.45 -2.73
CA ARG A 142 -5.36 1.46 -1.64
C ARG A 142 -4.00 0.79 -1.51
N ASP A 143 -3.45 0.33 -2.63
CA ASP A 143 -2.15 -0.34 -2.64
C ASP A 143 -1.02 0.61 -2.22
N GLY A 144 -1.08 1.88 -2.64
CA GLY A 144 -0.15 2.91 -2.20
C GLY A 144 -0.22 3.13 -0.69
N ALA A 145 -1.42 3.30 -0.13
CA ALA A 145 -1.62 3.48 1.31
C ALA A 145 -1.12 2.26 2.13
N ARG A 146 -1.32 1.04 1.63
CA ARG A 146 -0.81 -0.19 2.25
C ARG A 146 0.72 -0.24 2.25
N LEU A 147 1.35 0.10 1.12
CA LEU A 147 2.81 0.17 1.03
C LEU A 147 3.40 1.26 1.92
N ASP A 148 2.76 2.42 1.97
CA ASP A 148 3.15 3.52 2.86
C ASP A 148 3.02 3.07 4.33
N THR A 149 1.95 2.34 4.70
CA THR A 149 1.81 1.73 6.03
C THR A 149 2.97 0.78 6.35
N ILE A 150 3.35 -0.11 5.43
CA ILE A 150 4.50 -1.02 5.62
C ILE A 150 5.79 -0.23 5.87
N ALA A 151 6.05 0.80 5.06
CA ALA A 151 7.25 1.64 5.20
C ALA A 151 7.28 2.39 6.53
N ILE A 152 6.13 2.93 6.95
CA ILE A 152 5.94 3.61 8.24
C ILE A 152 6.25 2.67 9.40
N LEU A 153 5.67 1.47 9.40
CA LEU A 153 5.86 0.50 10.48
C LEU A 153 7.30 -0.02 10.52
N LYS A 154 7.92 -0.26 9.36
CA LYS A 154 9.33 -0.67 9.26
C LYS A 154 10.25 0.40 9.83
N TYR A 155 10.01 1.66 9.48
CA TYR A 155 10.76 2.80 10.02
C TYR A 155 10.54 2.95 11.53
N ALA A 156 9.29 2.95 11.98
CA ALA A 156 8.95 3.14 13.39
C ALA A 156 9.56 2.06 14.29
N ARG A 157 9.55 0.80 13.84
CA ARG A 157 10.21 -0.31 14.57
C ARG A 157 11.71 -0.09 14.73
N ALA A 158 12.37 0.44 13.72
CA ALA A 158 13.82 0.66 13.74
C ALA A 158 14.21 1.92 14.52
N THR A 159 13.39 2.98 14.47
CA THR A 159 13.68 4.28 15.11
C THR A 159 13.17 4.37 16.55
N TYR A 160 12.08 3.67 16.88
CA TYR A 160 11.44 3.68 18.19
C TYR A 160 11.27 2.24 18.73
N PRO A 161 12.36 1.51 19.00
CA PRO A 161 12.29 0.12 19.46
C PRO A 161 11.58 -0.03 20.81
N ASP A 162 11.58 1.03 21.61
CA ASP A 162 10.95 1.10 22.93
C ASP A 162 9.54 1.69 22.92
N ALA A 163 8.94 1.92 21.74
CA ALA A 163 7.52 2.26 21.65
C ALA A 163 6.67 1.03 22.02
N SER A 164 5.66 1.22 22.87
CA SER A 164 4.69 0.18 23.23
C SER A 164 3.76 -0.17 22.06
N ALA A 165 3.44 0.83 21.22
CA ALA A 165 2.65 0.68 20.02
C ALA A 165 2.97 1.79 19.00
N VAL A 166 2.58 1.54 17.75
CA VAL A 166 2.57 2.53 16.67
C VAL A 166 1.14 2.68 16.19
N ASN A 167 0.62 3.90 16.19
CA ASN A 167 -0.64 4.24 15.56
C ASN A 167 -0.39 4.89 14.20
N VAL A 168 -1.08 4.43 13.16
CA VAL A 168 -0.90 4.90 11.78
C VAL A 168 -2.21 5.51 11.29
N GLN A 169 -2.21 6.81 11.03
CA GLN A 169 -3.35 7.54 10.49
C GLN A 169 -3.07 8.02 9.07
N GLY A 170 -3.93 7.63 8.15
CA GLY A 170 -3.91 8.07 6.76
C GLY A 170 -5.14 8.93 6.47
N THR A 171 -4.94 10.14 5.96
CA THR A 171 -6.03 11.04 5.58
C THR A 171 -6.25 11.07 4.08
N PHE A 172 -7.50 11.23 3.65
CA PHE A 172 -7.85 11.29 2.23
C PHE A 172 -8.87 12.42 1.97
N PRO A 173 -8.68 13.25 0.92
CA PRO A 173 -9.67 14.25 0.54
C PRO A 173 -10.93 13.57 0.01
N MET A 174 -12.08 14.01 0.50
CA MET A 174 -13.39 13.55 0.03
C MET A 174 -14.20 14.74 -0.42
N THR A 175 -14.76 14.64 -1.63
CA THR A 175 -15.62 15.66 -2.21
C THR A 175 -17.07 15.27 -1.96
N ASP A 176 -17.83 16.19 -1.36
CA ASP A 176 -19.25 16.01 -1.10
C ASP A 176 -20.10 16.21 -2.38
N PRO A 177 -21.40 15.87 -2.36
CA PRO A 177 -22.34 16.11 -3.46
C PRO A 177 -22.40 17.54 -4.02
N TYR A 178 -22.00 18.51 -3.21
CA TYR A 178 -22.03 19.93 -3.56
C TYR A 178 -20.66 20.42 -4.09
N GLY A 179 -19.68 19.53 -4.22
CA GLY A 179 -18.34 19.85 -4.71
C GLY A 179 -17.39 20.38 -3.63
N ASN A 180 -17.75 20.34 -2.34
CA ASN A 180 -16.84 20.76 -1.27
C ASN A 180 -15.91 19.60 -0.90
N THR A 181 -14.61 19.85 -0.92
CA THR A 181 -13.61 18.88 -0.51
C THR A 181 -13.24 19.08 0.96
N SER A 182 -13.30 18.01 1.74
CA SER A 182 -12.80 17.97 3.12
C SER A 182 -11.91 16.75 3.33
N THR A 183 -10.83 16.94 4.08
CA THR A 183 -9.89 15.87 4.42
C THR A 183 -10.42 15.06 5.59
N GLN A 184 -10.63 13.75 5.39
CA GLN A 184 -11.09 12.83 6.42
C GLN A 184 -10.02 11.81 6.77
N VAL A 185 -10.09 11.23 7.97
CA VAL A 185 -9.26 10.08 8.36
C VAL A 185 -9.83 8.84 7.68
N ALA A 186 -9.09 8.30 6.72
CA ALA A 186 -9.51 7.13 5.96
C ALA A 186 -9.07 5.82 6.61
N ILE A 187 -7.92 5.84 7.29
CA ILE A 187 -7.41 4.72 8.09
C ILE A 187 -6.87 5.25 9.42
N ASP A 188 -7.09 4.48 10.49
CA ASP A 188 -6.52 4.64 11.82
C ASP A 188 -6.16 3.24 12.31
N LEU A 189 -4.88 2.91 12.43
CA LEU A 189 -4.41 1.54 12.57
C LEU A 189 -3.41 1.43 13.72
N THR A 190 -3.71 0.61 14.71
CA THR A 190 -2.81 0.39 15.84
C THR A 190 -2.08 -0.94 15.72
N TYR A 191 -0.75 -0.91 15.90
CA TYR A 191 0.11 -2.08 15.99
C TYR A 191 0.94 -2.00 17.27
N SER A 192 0.72 -2.94 18.17
CA SER A 192 1.52 -3.16 19.37
C SER A 192 2.95 -3.59 19.01
N ARG A 193 3.89 -3.35 19.92
CA ARG A 193 5.27 -3.85 19.78
C ARG A 193 5.31 -5.35 19.54
N ALA A 194 4.45 -6.11 20.24
CA ALA A 194 4.37 -7.55 20.10
C ALA A 194 4.00 -7.97 18.66
N THR A 195 3.07 -7.26 18.04
CA THR A 195 2.69 -7.47 16.65
C THR A 195 3.80 -7.05 15.69
N LEU A 196 4.39 -5.86 15.88
CA LEU A 196 5.51 -5.37 15.05
C LEU A 196 6.72 -6.32 15.02
N ASN A 197 6.99 -7.00 16.13
CA ASN A 197 8.08 -7.96 16.24
C ASN A 197 7.80 -9.28 15.47
N LYS A 198 6.54 -9.61 15.21
CA LYS A 198 6.14 -10.79 14.43
C LYS A 198 6.14 -10.54 12.92
N ILE A 199 6.08 -9.28 12.48
CA ILE A 199 6.02 -8.94 11.06
C ILE A 199 7.36 -9.19 10.39
N ASN A 200 7.36 -10.03 9.36
CA ASN A 200 8.45 -10.10 8.39
C ASN A 200 8.27 -9.00 7.34
N PHE A 201 8.89 -7.84 7.56
CA PHE A 201 8.75 -6.68 6.68
C PHE A 201 9.29 -6.86 5.27
N ASP A 202 10.13 -7.86 5.02
CA ASP A 202 10.67 -8.15 3.68
C ASP A 202 9.78 -9.13 2.90
N GLY A 203 8.82 -9.78 3.55
CA GLY A 203 7.92 -10.77 2.93
C GLY A 203 6.42 -10.54 3.14
N ILE A 204 6.03 -9.56 3.96
CA ILE A 204 4.61 -9.28 4.22
C ILE A 204 3.92 -8.77 2.96
N SER A 205 2.74 -9.31 2.64
CA SER A 205 1.94 -8.81 1.52
C SER A 205 1.27 -7.50 1.90
N LYS A 206 1.16 -6.58 0.93
CA LYS A 206 0.42 -5.32 1.10
C LYS A 206 -1.04 -5.53 1.50
N THR A 207 -1.66 -6.62 1.07
CA THR A 207 -3.06 -6.94 1.41
C THR A 207 -3.23 -7.39 2.86
N SER A 208 -2.22 -8.02 3.46
CA SER A 208 -2.31 -8.56 4.82
C SER A 208 -1.98 -7.52 5.89
N ILE A 209 -1.27 -6.44 5.55
CA ILE A 209 -0.73 -5.51 6.56
C ILE A 209 -1.83 -4.93 7.45
N TRP A 210 -2.98 -4.56 6.87
CA TRP A 210 -4.10 -4.02 7.63
C TRP A 210 -4.88 -5.10 8.39
N GLU A 211 -4.89 -6.35 7.92
CA GLU A 211 -5.60 -7.46 8.59
C GLU A 211 -4.93 -7.88 9.89
N ILE A 212 -3.61 -7.68 10.00
CA ILE A 212 -2.84 -8.02 11.19
C ILE A 212 -2.75 -6.86 12.19
N ARG A 213 -3.49 -5.77 11.98
CA ARG A 213 -3.61 -4.67 12.95
C ARG A 213 -4.24 -5.19 14.24
N ASP A 214 -3.81 -4.66 15.38
CA ASP A 214 -4.40 -5.04 16.67
C ASP A 214 -5.76 -4.37 16.88
N SER A 215 -5.92 -3.14 16.38
CA SER A 215 -7.17 -2.39 16.43
C SER A 215 -7.18 -1.23 15.42
N GLY A 216 -8.32 -0.54 15.35
CA GLY A 216 -8.50 0.65 14.53
C GLY A 216 -9.49 0.46 13.38
N THR A 217 -9.66 1.52 12.58
CA THR A 217 -10.67 1.62 11.53
C THR A 217 -10.04 1.77 10.15
N VAL A 218 -10.71 1.21 9.16
CA VAL A 218 -10.42 1.40 7.74
C VAL A 218 -11.77 1.73 7.11
N LEU A 219 -11.90 2.89 6.47
CA LEU A 219 -13.14 3.21 5.77
C LEU A 219 -13.46 2.13 4.74
N PRO A 220 -14.73 1.78 4.51
CA PRO A 220 -15.12 0.68 3.60
C PRO A 220 -14.46 0.80 2.21
N ALA A 221 -14.34 2.03 1.71
CA ALA A 221 -13.64 2.38 0.48
C ALA A 221 -12.19 1.84 0.40
N PHE A 222 -11.51 1.67 1.54
CA PHE A 222 -10.14 1.19 1.61
C PHE A 222 -10.02 -0.31 1.90
N GLN A 223 -11.10 -1.02 2.23
CA GLN A 223 -11.02 -2.43 2.68
C GLN A 223 -10.79 -3.44 1.53
N GLN A 224 -11.13 -3.09 0.28
CA GLN A 224 -11.13 -3.99 -0.89
C GLN A 224 -9.73 -4.42 -1.38
#